data_AF-A0AAJ4RI38-F1
#
_entry.id   AF-A0AAJ4RI38-F1
#
_cell.length_a   1.000
_cell.length_b   1.000
_cell.length_c   1.000
_cell.angle_alpha   90.00
_cell.angle_beta   90.00
_cell.angle_gamma   90.00
#
_symmetry.space_group_name_H-M   'P 1'
#
loop_
_entity.id
_entity.type
_entity.pdbx_description
1 polymer ?
#
loop_
_entity_poly.entity_id
_entity_poly.type
_entity_poly.pdbx_seq_one_letter_code
_entity_poly.pdbx_strand_id
1 'polypeptide(L)'
;MKIFNILFFGLLIISNSSIGDEYPIITEKMLNSGYNKLELQYDPQLPLITPYPENKELVYPLIEKAKKNNNSNDSYLIASIFFVGCTNLKYKITHESDKNQCELSRNFLKKTLALNPKHGAALFYQAVIFENGYGVEKDINKAIKYYDKACRIKGNKVIIACENLFSIYLHGNKGVPQDLNKAKEYAKWIAENGSQKYQEYIKRWDYILFSLELSLKLKECKKSGINASICIRKSNNALLEYANKMYPIE
;
A
#
# COMPACT_ATOMS: atom_id res chain seq x y z
N MET A 1 -5.91 -36.14 -68.84
CA MET A 1 -4.63 -36.66 -68.30
C MET A 1 -4.02 -35.54 -67.45
N LYS A 2 -3.96 -35.78 -66.13
CA LYS A 2 -3.18 -35.17 -65.03
C LYS A 2 -2.67 -33.71 -65.19
N ILE A 3 -3.23 -32.74 -64.45
CA ILE A 3 -2.88 -32.28 -63.08
C ILE A 3 -1.48 -31.61 -63.01
N PHE A 4 -1.43 -30.31 -62.69
CA PHE A 4 -0.82 -29.75 -61.47
C PHE A 4 -1.04 -28.23 -61.39
N ASN A 5 -2.10 -27.82 -60.69
CA ASN A 5 -2.19 -26.50 -60.06
C ASN A 5 -1.47 -26.61 -58.71
N ILE A 6 -0.32 -25.96 -58.58
CA ILE A 6 0.36 -25.82 -57.29
C ILE A 6 -0.28 -24.60 -56.61
N LEU A 7 -1.34 -24.85 -55.83
CA LEU A 7 -1.79 -23.92 -54.81
C LEU A 7 -0.74 -23.95 -53.69
N PHE A 8 0.03 -22.87 -53.58
CA PHE A 8 0.78 -22.54 -52.38
C PHE A 8 -0.23 -22.31 -51.24
N PHE A 9 -0.63 -23.38 -50.56
CA PHE A 9 -1.16 -23.26 -49.22
C PHE A 9 0.00 -22.83 -48.33
N GLY A 10 0.16 -21.52 -48.18
CA GLY A 10 0.89 -20.96 -47.05
C GLY A 10 0.20 -21.48 -45.80
N LEU A 11 0.78 -22.53 -45.20
CA LEU A 11 0.58 -22.84 -43.79
C LEU A 11 0.93 -21.57 -43.04
N LEU A 12 -0.10 -20.82 -42.64
CA LEU A 12 -0.01 -19.90 -41.53
C LEU A 12 0.50 -20.74 -40.36
N ILE A 13 1.80 -20.63 -40.11
CA ILE A 13 2.39 -21.00 -38.84
C ILE A 13 1.73 -20.04 -37.85
N ILE A 14 0.61 -20.47 -37.28
CA ILE A 14 0.12 -19.92 -36.04
C ILE A 14 1.23 -20.25 -35.06
N SER A 15 2.14 -19.30 -34.84
CA SER A 15 3.04 -19.37 -33.71
C SER A 15 2.14 -19.53 -32.50
N ASN A 16 2.18 -20.71 -31.87
CA ASN A 16 1.63 -20.92 -30.54
C ASN A 16 2.37 -19.95 -29.62
N SER A 17 1.93 -18.70 -29.56
CA SER A 17 2.23 -17.85 -28.42
C SER A 17 1.64 -18.59 -27.24
N SER A 18 2.49 -19.03 -26.32
CA SER A 18 2.00 -19.58 -25.09
C SER A 18 1.12 -18.51 -24.43
N ILE A 19 0.01 -18.90 -23.78
CA ILE A 19 -0.89 -17.93 -23.11
C ILE A 19 -0.11 -17.00 -22.15
N GLY A 20 1.07 -17.43 -21.69
CA GLY A 20 1.97 -16.62 -20.87
C GLY A 20 2.68 -15.47 -21.58
N ASP A 21 2.77 -15.47 -22.91
CA ASP A 21 3.44 -14.41 -23.68
C ASP A 21 2.60 -13.12 -23.79
N GLU A 22 1.30 -13.18 -23.45
CA GLU A 22 0.38 -12.03 -23.45
C GLU A 22 0.44 -11.20 -22.15
N TYR A 23 1.03 -11.76 -21.09
CA TYR A 23 1.05 -11.15 -19.76
C TYR A 23 2.47 -10.85 -19.26
N PRO A 24 2.62 -9.87 -18.34
CA PRO A 24 3.90 -9.66 -17.68
C PRO A 24 4.38 -10.91 -16.94
N ILE A 25 5.69 -11.02 -16.79
CA ILE A 25 6.33 -12.18 -16.15
C ILE A 25 5.81 -12.34 -14.72
N ILE A 26 5.22 -13.50 -14.45
CA ILE A 26 4.82 -13.92 -13.11
C ILE A 26 5.91 -14.81 -12.52
N THR A 27 6.41 -14.44 -11.35
CA THR A 27 7.45 -15.20 -10.63
C THR A 27 6.86 -15.99 -9.47
N GLU A 28 7.46 -17.12 -9.12
CA GLU A 28 7.07 -17.89 -7.93
C GLU A 28 7.10 -17.04 -6.65
N LYS A 29 8.04 -16.09 -6.56
CA LYS A 29 8.14 -15.16 -5.44
C LYS A 29 6.88 -14.28 -5.28
N MET A 30 6.25 -13.88 -6.38
CA MET A 30 4.99 -13.12 -6.33
C MET A 30 3.88 -13.97 -5.71
N LEU A 31 3.85 -15.26 -6.03
CA LEU A 31 2.83 -16.20 -5.54
C LEU A 31 3.08 -16.56 -4.07
N ASN A 32 4.33 -16.83 -3.71
CA ASN A 32 4.74 -17.12 -2.33
C ASN A 32 4.55 -15.96 -1.36
N SER A 33 4.38 -14.73 -1.87
CA SER A 33 4.08 -13.57 -1.03
C SER A 33 2.67 -13.64 -0.43
N GLY A 34 1.72 -14.27 -1.15
CA GLY A 34 0.34 -14.42 -0.70
C GLY A 34 -0.36 -13.10 -0.37
N TYR A 35 -1.45 -13.20 0.38
CA TYR A 35 -2.03 -12.05 1.09
C TYR A 35 -1.16 -11.71 2.29
N ASN A 36 -0.81 -10.43 2.43
CA ASN A 36 -0.02 -9.98 3.57
C ASN A 36 -0.88 -9.89 4.85
N LYS A 37 -0.21 -9.78 6.00
CA LYS A 37 -0.85 -9.72 7.32
C LYS A 37 -1.91 -8.61 7.44
N LEU A 38 -1.72 -7.48 6.76
CA LEU A 38 -2.68 -6.38 6.80
C LEU A 38 -3.97 -6.78 6.12
N GLU A 39 -3.90 -7.33 4.91
CA GLU A 39 -5.06 -7.82 4.17
C GLU A 39 -5.86 -8.83 4.98
N LEU A 40 -5.17 -9.80 5.60
CA LEU A 40 -5.78 -10.85 6.42
C LEU A 40 -6.37 -10.35 7.74
N GLN A 41 -5.87 -9.24 8.28
CA GLN A 41 -6.48 -8.61 9.44
C GLN A 41 -7.86 -8.01 9.09
N TYR A 42 -8.05 -7.56 7.85
CA TYR A 42 -9.29 -6.90 7.40
C TYR A 42 -10.29 -7.88 6.80
N ASP A 43 -9.80 -8.90 6.11
CA ASP A 43 -10.61 -9.96 5.56
C ASP A 43 -9.89 -11.30 5.75
N PRO A 44 -10.07 -11.93 6.93
CA PRO A 44 -9.45 -13.21 7.25
C PRO A 44 -9.90 -14.36 6.34
N GLN A 45 -11.01 -14.18 5.61
CA GLN A 45 -11.56 -15.21 4.72
C GLN A 45 -10.99 -15.13 3.30
N LEU A 46 -10.20 -14.10 2.97
CA LEU A 46 -9.56 -13.96 1.65
C LEU A 46 -8.86 -15.23 1.14
N PRO A 47 -8.05 -15.96 1.96
CA PRO A 47 -7.41 -17.19 1.50
C PRO A 47 -8.39 -18.32 1.18
N LEU A 48 -9.55 -18.34 1.84
CA LEU A 48 -10.58 -19.36 1.62
C LEU A 48 -11.44 -19.04 0.39
N ILE A 49 -11.78 -17.77 0.21
CA ILE A 49 -12.69 -17.33 -0.86
C ILE A 49 -11.92 -17.17 -2.19
N THR A 50 -10.67 -16.73 -2.12
CA THR A 50 -9.81 -16.45 -3.28
C THR A 50 -8.36 -16.86 -2.99
N PRO A 51 -8.05 -18.17 -3.00
CA PRO A 51 -6.70 -18.64 -2.70
C PRO A 51 -5.69 -18.14 -3.73
N TYR A 52 -4.47 -17.86 -3.27
CA TYR A 52 -3.35 -17.62 -4.19
C TYR A 52 -3.03 -18.89 -4.96
N PRO A 53 -2.78 -18.80 -6.29
CA PRO A 53 -2.41 -19.95 -7.09
C PRO A 53 -1.01 -20.45 -6.74
N GLU A 54 -0.83 -21.77 -6.78
CA GLU A 54 0.43 -22.45 -6.39
C GLU A 54 1.56 -22.24 -7.40
N ASN A 55 1.22 -21.95 -8.67
CA ASN A 55 2.18 -21.73 -9.75
C ASN A 55 1.64 -20.73 -10.78
N LYS A 56 2.51 -20.27 -11.67
CA LYS A 56 2.19 -19.21 -12.65
C LYS A 56 1.20 -19.69 -13.72
N GLU A 57 1.22 -20.97 -14.06
CA GLU A 57 0.34 -21.57 -15.06
C GLU A 57 -1.14 -21.47 -14.64
N LEU A 58 -1.40 -21.55 -13.33
CA LEU A 58 -2.73 -21.37 -12.76
C LEU A 58 -3.20 -19.90 -12.71
N VAL A 59 -2.30 -18.93 -12.87
CA VAL A 59 -2.68 -17.51 -12.83
C VAL A 59 -3.42 -17.10 -14.09
N TYR A 60 -2.99 -17.56 -15.27
CA TYR A 60 -3.60 -17.18 -16.55
C TYR A 60 -5.12 -17.46 -16.65
N PRO A 61 -5.62 -18.67 -16.32
CA PRO A 61 -7.06 -18.91 -16.33
C PRO A 61 -7.80 -18.06 -15.29
N LEU A 62 -7.15 -17.70 -14.17
CA LEU A 62 -7.75 -16.80 -13.18
C LEU A 62 -7.84 -15.36 -13.69
N ILE A 63 -6.88 -14.89 -14.48
CA ILE A 63 -6.96 -13.58 -15.15
C ILE A 63 -8.17 -13.56 -16.08
N GLU A 64 -8.31 -14.58 -16.93
CA GLU A 64 -9.44 -14.68 -17.87
C GLU A 64 -10.79 -14.80 -17.15
N LYS A 65 -10.85 -15.58 -16.07
CA LYS A 65 -12.01 -15.66 -15.18
C LYS A 65 -12.36 -14.28 -14.61
N ALA A 66 -11.38 -13.58 -14.04
CA ALA A 66 -11.55 -12.27 -13.43
C ALA A 66 -11.91 -11.19 -14.45
N LYS A 67 -11.49 -11.30 -15.72
CA LYS A 67 -11.92 -10.40 -16.81
C LYS A 67 -13.41 -10.57 -17.13
N LYS A 68 -13.89 -11.82 -17.21
CA LYS A 68 -15.24 -12.16 -17.68
C LYS A 68 -16.31 -12.05 -16.61
N ASN A 69 -15.98 -12.37 -15.36
CA ASN A 69 -16.98 -12.39 -14.29
C ASN A 69 -17.13 -11.02 -13.59
N ASN A 70 -18.17 -10.92 -12.76
CA ASN A 70 -18.45 -9.75 -11.92
C ASN A 70 -18.19 -10.05 -10.44
N ASN A 71 -17.11 -10.77 -10.14
CA ASN A 71 -16.70 -11.05 -8.75
C ASN A 71 -15.55 -10.11 -8.34
N SER A 72 -15.78 -9.32 -7.28
CA SER A 72 -14.78 -8.35 -6.81
C SER A 72 -13.52 -9.01 -6.26
N ASN A 73 -13.65 -10.19 -5.65
CA ASN A 73 -12.54 -10.91 -5.03
C ASN A 73 -11.67 -11.57 -6.09
N ASP A 74 -12.26 -12.14 -7.15
CA ASP A 74 -11.49 -12.66 -8.29
C ASP A 74 -10.67 -11.54 -8.94
N SER A 75 -11.28 -10.36 -9.12
CA SER A 75 -10.55 -9.18 -9.61
C SER A 75 -9.46 -8.73 -8.62
N TYR A 76 -9.75 -8.79 -7.32
CA TYR A 76 -8.81 -8.39 -6.27
C TYR A 76 -7.58 -9.30 -6.19
N LEU A 77 -7.77 -10.61 -6.29
CA LEU A 77 -6.67 -11.59 -6.32
C LEU A 77 -5.67 -11.25 -7.41
N ILE A 78 -6.16 -11.03 -8.63
CA ILE A 78 -5.30 -10.68 -9.77
C ILE A 78 -4.62 -9.32 -9.54
N ALA A 79 -5.37 -8.33 -9.05
CA ALA A 79 -4.82 -7.04 -8.67
C ALA A 79 -3.66 -7.18 -7.66
N SER A 80 -3.83 -8.02 -6.64
CA SER A 80 -2.86 -8.22 -5.57
C SER A 80 -1.60 -8.94 -6.06
N ILE A 81 -1.73 -9.98 -6.88
CA ILE A 81 -0.59 -10.66 -7.49
C ILE A 81 0.28 -9.68 -8.30
N PHE A 82 -0.34 -8.90 -9.19
CA PHE A 82 0.39 -7.92 -9.99
C PHE A 82 0.85 -6.70 -9.17
N PHE A 83 0.22 -6.40 -8.04
CA PHE A 83 0.68 -5.35 -7.13
C PHE A 83 2.05 -5.72 -6.52
N VAL A 84 2.26 -6.99 -6.17
CA VAL A 84 3.54 -7.47 -5.61
C VAL A 84 4.69 -7.27 -6.60
N GLY A 85 4.49 -7.61 -7.88
CA GLY A 85 5.56 -7.40 -8.86
C GLY A 85 5.67 -5.95 -9.35
N CYS A 86 4.59 -5.17 -9.33
CA CYS A 86 4.63 -3.72 -9.52
C CYS A 86 5.51 -3.01 -8.47
N THR A 87 5.41 -3.43 -7.21
CA THR A 87 6.09 -2.78 -6.07
C THR A 87 7.48 -3.33 -5.76
N ASN A 88 7.87 -4.45 -6.37
CA ASN A 88 9.14 -5.19 -6.19
C ASN A 88 9.74 -5.05 -4.77
N LEU A 89 8.97 -5.50 -3.77
CA LEU A 89 9.15 -5.24 -2.33
C LEU A 89 10.49 -5.67 -1.70
N LYS A 90 11.50 -6.15 -2.45
CA LYS A 90 12.76 -6.64 -1.84
C LYS A 90 14.07 -6.31 -2.56
N TYR A 91 14.09 -5.74 -3.77
CA TYR A 91 15.35 -5.47 -4.45
C TYR A 91 15.42 -4.02 -4.92
N LYS A 92 16.21 -3.21 -4.20
CA LYS A 92 16.81 -1.94 -4.66
C LYS A 92 17.81 -2.15 -5.81
N ILE A 93 17.56 -3.09 -6.71
CA ILE A 93 18.42 -3.39 -7.85
C ILE A 93 17.54 -3.15 -9.07
N THR A 94 17.65 -1.93 -9.61
CA THR A 94 16.78 -1.26 -10.60
C THR A 94 15.50 -0.65 -10.01
N HIS A 95 15.45 0.68 -9.99
CA HIS A 95 14.41 1.49 -9.35
C HIS A 95 13.14 1.66 -10.21
N GLU A 96 12.91 0.80 -11.20
CA GLU A 96 11.76 0.95 -12.08
C GLU A 96 10.72 -0.11 -11.76
N SER A 97 9.55 0.34 -11.31
CA SER A 97 8.35 -0.49 -11.21
C SER A 97 8.06 -1.08 -12.59
N ASP A 98 7.76 -2.38 -12.67
CA ASP A 98 7.30 -2.98 -13.92
C ASP A 98 5.96 -2.32 -14.30
N LYS A 99 6.01 -1.40 -15.28
CA LYS A 99 4.88 -0.56 -15.68
C LYS A 99 3.68 -1.41 -16.09
N ASN A 100 3.92 -2.54 -16.74
CA ASN A 100 2.85 -3.42 -17.20
C ASN A 100 2.17 -4.13 -16.02
N GLN A 101 2.93 -4.54 -15.01
CA GLN A 101 2.36 -5.09 -13.78
C GLN A 101 1.59 -4.05 -12.98
N CYS A 102 2.10 -2.82 -12.87
CA CYS A 102 1.39 -1.74 -12.22
C CYS A 102 0.08 -1.38 -12.93
N GLU A 103 0.08 -1.38 -14.26
CA GLU A 103 -1.12 -1.15 -15.06
C GLU A 103 -2.16 -2.24 -14.83
N LEU A 104 -1.78 -3.52 -14.93
CA LEU A 104 -2.70 -4.63 -14.67
C LEU A 104 -3.25 -4.58 -13.24
N SER A 105 -2.39 -4.39 -12.24
CA SER A 105 -2.80 -4.25 -10.85
C SER A 105 -3.85 -3.14 -10.69
N ARG A 106 -3.57 -1.95 -11.24
CA ARG A 106 -4.49 -0.82 -11.20
C ARG A 106 -5.82 -1.08 -11.89
N ASN A 107 -5.80 -1.70 -13.07
CA ASN A 107 -7.01 -2.00 -13.85
C ASN A 107 -7.91 -2.96 -13.08
N PHE A 108 -7.34 -4.01 -12.50
CA PHE A 108 -8.08 -4.94 -11.66
C PHE A 108 -8.54 -4.31 -10.35
N LEU A 109 -7.75 -3.45 -9.70
CA LEU A 109 -8.19 -2.70 -8.51
C LEU A 109 -9.37 -1.78 -8.84
N LYS A 110 -9.34 -1.10 -10.00
CA LYS A 110 -10.45 -0.27 -10.47
C LYS A 110 -11.71 -1.12 -10.67
N LYS A 111 -11.58 -2.31 -11.26
CA LYS A 111 -12.69 -3.26 -11.42
C LYS A 111 -13.22 -3.73 -10.06
N THR A 112 -12.34 -4.10 -9.12
CA THR A 112 -12.71 -4.47 -7.75
C THR A 112 -13.51 -3.36 -7.08
N LEU A 113 -13.08 -2.09 -7.19
CA LEU A 113 -13.78 -0.96 -6.57
C LEU A 113 -15.07 -0.56 -7.30
N ALA A 114 -15.19 -0.86 -8.59
CA ALA A 114 -16.44 -0.69 -9.32
C ALA A 114 -17.50 -1.71 -8.85
N LEU A 115 -17.08 -2.96 -8.60
CA LEU A 115 -17.94 -4.04 -8.12
C LEU A 115 -18.22 -3.95 -6.61
N ASN A 116 -17.24 -3.50 -5.83
CA ASN A 116 -17.32 -3.33 -4.39
C ASN A 116 -16.58 -2.05 -3.95
N PRO A 117 -17.28 -0.89 -3.92
CA PRO A 117 -16.68 0.39 -3.55
C PRO A 117 -16.15 0.47 -2.11
N LYS A 118 -16.53 -0.50 -1.26
CA LYS A 118 -16.10 -0.60 0.14
C LYS A 118 -15.07 -1.71 0.36
N HIS A 119 -14.43 -2.21 -0.70
CA HIS A 119 -13.35 -3.18 -0.58
C HIS A 119 -12.12 -2.51 0.05
N GLY A 120 -11.93 -2.71 1.36
CA GLY A 120 -10.93 -1.98 2.16
C GLY A 120 -9.51 -2.12 1.64
N ALA A 121 -9.06 -3.35 1.35
CA ALA A 121 -7.71 -3.58 0.86
C ALA A 121 -7.45 -2.96 -0.53
N ALA A 122 -8.45 -2.97 -1.42
CA ALA A 122 -8.34 -2.34 -2.73
C ALA A 122 -8.28 -0.81 -2.64
N LEU A 123 -9.05 -0.18 -1.74
CA LEU A 123 -8.93 1.26 -1.46
C LEU A 123 -7.54 1.60 -0.90
N PHE A 124 -7.03 0.76 0.00
CA PHE A 124 -5.68 0.94 0.57
C PHE A 124 -4.60 0.85 -0.50
N TYR A 125 -4.63 -0.17 -1.38
CA TYR A 125 -3.67 -0.29 -2.47
C TYR A 125 -3.77 0.88 -3.48
N GLN A 126 -4.97 1.35 -3.81
CA GLN A 126 -5.12 2.58 -4.60
C GLN A 126 -4.45 3.78 -3.93
N ALA A 127 -4.59 3.94 -2.61
CA ALA A 127 -3.91 5.00 -1.89
C ALA A 127 -2.38 4.88 -1.96
N VAL A 128 -1.84 3.68 -1.74
CA VAL A 128 -0.39 3.40 -1.82
C VAL A 128 0.16 3.67 -3.22
N ILE A 129 -0.60 3.33 -4.27
CA ILE A 129 -0.25 3.57 -5.67
C ILE A 129 -0.09 5.07 -5.93
N PHE A 130 -1.08 5.89 -5.56
CA PHE A 130 -0.99 7.33 -5.74
C PHE A 130 0.06 7.99 -4.84
N GLU A 131 0.30 7.45 -3.64
CA GLU A 131 1.31 7.98 -2.73
C GLU A 131 2.74 7.82 -3.28
N ASN A 132 3.01 6.67 -3.91
CA ASN A 132 4.36 6.31 -4.37
C ASN A 132 4.56 6.47 -5.88
N GLY A 133 3.50 6.70 -6.65
CA GLY A 133 3.59 6.83 -8.11
C GLY A 133 3.77 5.48 -8.83
N TYR A 134 3.18 4.40 -8.32
CA TYR A 134 3.35 3.07 -8.90
C TYR A 134 2.55 2.93 -10.21
N GLY A 135 3.23 3.12 -11.34
CA GLY A 135 2.60 3.13 -12.67
C GLY A 135 1.64 4.30 -12.90
N VAL A 136 1.74 5.37 -12.08
CA VAL A 136 1.01 6.64 -12.20
C VAL A 136 1.87 7.79 -11.74
N GLU A 137 1.50 9.01 -12.10
CA GLU A 137 2.05 10.18 -11.42
C GLU A 137 1.65 10.17 -9.93
N LYS A 138 2.61 10.53 -9.08
CA LYS A 138 2.39 10.65 -7.64
C LYS A 138 1.38 11.76 -7.35
N ASP A 139 0.33 11.44 -6.60
CA ASP A 139 -0.75 12.35 -6.25
C ASP A 139 -1.17 12.12 -4.78
N ILE A 140 -0.55 12.87 -3.87
CA ILE A 140 -0.78 12.72 -2.44
C ILE A 140 -2.23 13.04 -2.04
N ASN A 141 -2.89 13.95 -2.77
CA ASN A 141 -4.27 14.34 -2.48
C ASN A 141 -5.24 13.21 -2.85
N LYS A 142 -5.01 12.51 -3.96
CA LYS A 142 -5.75 11.28 -4.26
C LYS A 142 -5.45 10.19 -3.24
N ALA A 143 -4.18 9.99 -2.86
CA ALA A 143 -3.82 9.01 -1.84
C ALA A 143 -4.58 9.26 -0.52
N ILE A 144 -4.63 10.50 -0.03
CA ILE A 144 -5.40 10.90 1.16
C ILE A 144 -6.88 10.54 1.00
N LYS A 145 -7.51 10.84 -0.15
CA LYS A 145 -8.92 10.51 -0.39
C LYS A 145 -9.18 9.00 -0.31
N TYR A 146 -8.29 8.18 -0.86
CA TYR A 146 -8.43 6.72 -0.79
C TYR A 146 -8.14 6.17 0.60
N TYR A 147 -7.13 6.69 1.30
CA TYR A 147 -6.87 6.34 2.70
C TYR A 147 -8.06 6.69 3.59
N ASP A 148 -8.66 7.87 3.43
CA ASP A 148 -9.80 8.30 4.24
C ASP A 148 -11.01 7.37 4.02
N LYS A 149 -11.30 7.02 2.76
CA LYS A 149 -12.32 6.02 2.44
C LYS A 149 -12.03 4.67 3.09
N ALA A 150 -10.79 4.19 3.01
CA ALA A 150 -10.39 2.91 3.61
C ALA A 150 -10.49 2.93 5.15
N CYS A 151 -10.10 4.04 5.77
CA CYS A 151 -10.15 4.28 7.21
C CYS A 151 -11.59 4.29 7.77
N ARG A 152 -12.56 4.81 6.99
CA ARG A 152 -13.95 5.01 7.43
C ARG A 152 -14.91 3.85 7.14
N ILE A 153 -14.45 2.74 6.55
CA ILE A 153 -15.30 1.55 6.35
C ILE A 153 -15.73 0.98 7.70
N LYS A 154 -17.05 0.81 7.92
CA LYS A 154 -17.59 0.11 9.10
C LYS A 154 -17.35 -1.40 9.00
N GLY A 155 -17.07 -2.06 10.12
CA GLY A 155 -16.86 -3.51 10.19
C GLY A 155 -15.47 -3.98 9.74
N ASN A 156 -15.00 -3.51 8.58
CA ASN A 156 -13.74 -3.92 7.96
C ASN A 156 -12.76 -2.74 7.86
N LYS A 157 -12.42 -2.14 9.00
CA LYS A 157 -11.63 -0.90 9.11
C LYS A 157 -10.18 -1.13 8.77
N VAL A 158 -9.67 -0.42 7.76
CA VAL A 158 -8.24 -0.43 7.43
C VAL A 158 -7.48 0.52 8.36
N ILE A 159 -7.21 0.08 9.59
CA ILE A 159 -6.55 0.94 10.61
C ILE A 159 -5.24 1.54 10.10
N ILE A 160 -4.44 0.80 9.34
CA ILE A 160 -3.19 1.32 8.76
C ILE A 160 -3.42 2.52 7.83
N ALA A 161 -4.58 2.62 7.15
CA ALA A 161 -4.93 3.78 6.35
C ALA A 161 -5.14 5.02 7.24
N CYS A 162 -5.80 4.85 8.40
CA CYS A 162 -5.92 5.91 9.40
C CYS A 162 -4.55 6.30 9.98
N GLU A 163 -3.66 5.32 10.24
CA GLU A 163 -2.30 5.59 10.74
C GLU A 163 -1.45 6.37 9.72
N ASN A 164 -1.62 6.07 8.43
CA ASN A 164 -0.99 6.83 7.35
C ASN A 164 -1.48 8.28 7.31
N LEU A 165 -2.80 8.51 7.46
CA LEU A 165 -3.36 9.86 7.54
C LEU A 165 -2.86 10.61 8.78
N PHE A 166 -2.88 9.95 9.94
CA PHE A 166 -2.28 10.45 11.16
C PHE A 166 -0.84 10.90 10.93
N SER A 167 0.00 10.04 10.35
CA SER A 167 1.42 10.33 10.10
C SER A 167 1.64 11.48 9.10
N ILE A 168 0.84 11.54 8.03
CA ILE A 168 0.90 12.60 7.02
C ILE A 168 0.64 13.96 7.68
N TYR A 169 -0.45 14.08 8.44
CA TYR A 169 -0.82 15.34 9.08
C TYR A 169 0.04 15.66 10.30
N LEU A 170 0.50 14.66 11.06
CA LEU A 170 1.34 14.85 12.24
C LEU A 170 2.71 15.45 11.85
N HIS A 171 3.28 15.03 10.74
CA HIS A 171 4.62 15.46 10.33
C HIS A 171 4.64 16.52 9.24
N GLY A 172 3.51 16.77 8.56
CA GLY A 172 3.46 17.67 7.41
C GLY A 172 4.42 17.24 6.30
N ASN A 173 4.27 16.00 5.81
CA ASN A 173 5.17 15.42 4.82
C ASN A 173 4.51 15.24 3.44
N LYS A 174 5.31 14.86 2.44
CA LYS A 174 4.84 14.52 1.07
C LYS A 174 4.09 15.67 0.37
N GLY A 175 4.43 16.93 0.70
CA GLY A 175 3.79 18.12 0.13
C GLY A 175 2.50 18.54 0.84
N VAL A 176 2.16 17.90 1.95
CA VAL A 176 1.00 18.23 2.79
C VAL A 176 1.48 19.02 4.00
N PRO A 177 0.92 20.21 4.30
CA PRO A 177 1.26 20.94 5.51
C PRO A 177 0.94 20.15 6.78
N GLN A 178 1.70 20.42 7.84
CA GLN A 178 1.40 19.85 9.15
C GLN A 178 0.04 20.36 9.64
N ASP A 179 -0.79 19.45 10.15
CA ASP A 179 -2.10 19.76 10.71
C ASP A 179 -2.31 18.90 11.95
N LEU A 180 -1.88 19.43 13.10
CA LEU A 180 -1.93 18.72 14.38
C LEU A 180 -3.37 18.43 14.83
N ASN A 181 -4.34 19.25 14.41
CA ASN A 181 -5.74 19.04 14.72
C ASN A 181 -6.30 17.82 13.96
N LYS A 182 -6.05 17.74 12.64
CA LYS A 182 -6.40 16.54 11.86
C LYS A 182 -5.67 15.30 12.32
N ALA A 183 -4.37 15.42 12.64
CA ALA A 183 -3.63 14.31 13.20
C ALA A 183 -4.30 13.81 14.50
N LYS A 184 -4.65 14.70 15.41
CA LYS A 184 -5.34 14.34 16.66
C LYS A 184 -6.72 13.73 16.41
N GLU A 185 -7.46 14.18 15.40
CA GLU A 185 -8.75 13.59 14.99
C GLU A 185 -8.57 12.12 14.58
N TYR A 186 -7.64 11.82 13.65
CA TYR A 186 -7.36 10.44 13.26
C TYR A 186 -6.85 9.60 14.43
N ALA A 187 -6.02 10.18 15.30
CA ALA A 187 -5.53 9.48 16.49
C ALA A 187 -6.67 9.10 17.45
N LYS A 188 -7.63 10.02 17.69
CA LYS A 188 -8.83 9.73 18.49
C LYS A 188 -9.66 8.62 17.84
N TRP A 189 -9.88 8.72 16.53
CA TRP A 189 -10.61 7.70 15.80
C TRP A 189 -9.95 6.32 15.93
N ILE A 190 -8.63 6.21 15.79
CA ILE A 190 -7.91 4.94 15.95
C ILE A 190 -8.01 4.42 17.40
N ALA A 191 -7.94 5.31 18.40
CA ALA A 191 -8.08 4.97 19.81
C ALA A 191 -9.47 4.41 20.17
N GLU A 192 -10.53 5.06 19.68
CA GLU A 192 -11.94 4.64 19.84
C GLU A 192 -12.23 3.29 19.16
N ASN A 193 -11.41 2.93 18.16
CA ASN A 193 -11.50 1.68 17.43
C ASN A 193 -10.56 0.59 17.97
N GLY A 194 -10.22 0.67 19.26
CA GLY A 194 -9.58 -0.42 20.01
C GLY A 194 -8.05 -0.39 20.06
N SER A 195 -7.40 0.65 19.51
CA SER A 195 -5.95 0.75 19.57
C SER A 195 -5.47 1.35 20.89
N GLN A 196 -4.97 0.51 21.78
CA GLN A 196 -4.37 0.93 23.05
C GLN A 196 -3.20 1.92 22.85
N LYS A 197 -2.37 1.68 21.83
CA LYS A 197 -1.28 2.59 21.46
C LYS A 197 -1.77 4.02 21.23
N TYR A 198 -2.88 4.18 20.50
CA TYR A 198 -3.43 5.50 20.21
C TYR A 198 -4.22 6.07 21.39
N GLN A 199 -4.81 5.24 22.25
CA GLN A 199 -5.38 5.69 23.52
C GLN A 199 -4.30 6.37 24.38
N GLU A 200 -3.11 5.77 24.46
CA GLU A 200 -1.96 6.37 25.15
C GLU A 200 -1.45 7.63 24.44
N TYR A 201 -1.42 7.65 23.10
CA TYR A 201 -1.05 8.86 22.35
C TYR A 201 -1.97 10.05 22.66
N ILE A 202 -3.28 9.81 22.76
CA ILE A 202 -4.25 10.86 23.08
C ILE A 202 -4.09 11.34 24.53
N LYS A 203 -3.89 10.42 25.49
CA LYS A 203 -3.62 10.79 26.90
C LYS A 203 -2.34 11.61 27.04
N ARG A 204 -1.32 11.30 26.24
CA ARG A 204 0.00 11.95 26.25
C ARG A 204 0.22 12.85 25.04
N TRP A 205 -0.82 13.52 24.56
CA TRP A 205 -0.72 14.33 23.35
C TRP A 205 0.32 15.44 23.46
N ASP A 206 0.40 16.11 24.62
CA ASP A 206 1.37 17.18 24.85
C ASP A 206 2.82 16.67 24.79
N TYR A 207 3.06 15.43 25.22
CA TYR A 207 4.35 14.77 25.04
C TYR A 207 4.71 14.58 23.56
N ILE A 208 3.73 14.20 22.73
CA ILE A 208 3.93 14.07 21.29
C ILE A 208 4.29 15.42 20.68
N LEU A 209 3.54 16.49 21.03
CA LEU A 209 3.82 17.84 20.55
C LEU A 209 5.22 18.31 20.94
N PHE A 210 5.60 18.12 22.21
CA PHE A 210 6.92 18.45 22.70
C PHE A 210 8.03 17.66 21.96
N SER A 211 7.81 16.37 21.71
CA SER A 211 8.75 15.53 20.98
C SER A 211 8.94 15.99 19.52
N LEU A 212 7.87 16.48 18.88
CA LEU A 212 7.92 17.05 17.54
C LEU A 212 8.73 18.34 17.53
N GLU A 213 8.50 19.24 18.49
CA GLU A 213 9.27 20.48 18.64
C GLU A 213 10.77 20.19 18.84
N LEU A 214 11.10 19.23 19.71
CA LEU A 214 12.48 18.79 19.91
C LEU A 214 13.08 18.21 18.63
N SER A 215 12.30 17.48 17.83
CA SER A 215 12.78 16.94 16.55
C SER A 215 13.17 18.04 15.55
N LEU A 216 12.48 19.19 15.57
CA LEU A 216 12.81 20.36 14.75
C LEU A 216 14.08 21.03 15.26
N LYS A 217 14.17 21.29 16.57
CA LYS A 217 15.37 21.85 17.21
C LYS A 217 16.61 20.96 16.98
N LEU A 218 16.44 19.65 17.02
CA LEU A 218 17.51 18.69 16.73
C LEU A 218 18.01 18.82 15.28
N LYS A 219 17.11 18.99 14.32
CA LYS A 219 17.47 19.20 12.91
C LYS A 219 18.22 20.52 12.72
N GLU A 220 17.78 21.59 13.37
CA GLU A 220 18.46 22.89 13.33
C GLU A 220 19.85 22.82 13.96
N CYS A 221 19.97 22.22 15.15
CA CYS A 221 21.27 22.04 15.82
C CYS A 221 22.29 21.31 14.94
N LYS A 222 21.87 20.24 14.25
CA LYS A 222 22.72 19.49 13.32
C LYS A 222 23.15 20.32 12.10
N LYS A 223 22.31 21.26 11.64
CA LYS A 223 22.64 22.16 10.53
C LYS A 223 23.64 23.26 10.93
N SER A 224 23.67 23.64 12.20
CA SER A 224 24.58 24.68 12.72
C SER A 224 26.03 24.23 12.92
N GLY A 225 26.44 23.07 12.39
CA GLY A 225 27.80 22.55 12.51
C GLY A 225 28.17 21.96 13.89
N ILE A 226 27.22 21.92 14.83
CA ILE A 226 27.42 21.28 16.14
C ILE A 226 27.51 19.75 15.96
N ASN A 227 28.40 19.11 16.70
CA ASN A 227 28.54 17.66 16.70
C ASN A 227 27.17 16.97 16.96
N ALA A 228 26.79 16.04 16.07
CA ALA A 228 25.48 15.39 16.12
C ALA A 228 25.20 14.68 17.46
N SER A 229 26.22 14.09 18.09
CA SER A 229 26.08 13.42 19.40
C SER A 229 25.68 14.41 20.50
N ILE A 230 26.20 15.65 20.46
CA ILE A 230 25.87 16.71 21.43
C ILE A 230 24.41 17.14 21.23
N CYS A 231 23.99 17.38 19.99
CA CYS A 231 22.61 17.74 19.67
C CYS A 231 21.61 16.65 20.12
N ILE A 232 21.94 15.38 19.86
CA ILE A 232 21.11 14.23 20.26
C ILE A 232 21.04 14.15 21.80
N ARG A 233 22.17 14.22 22.50
CA ARG A 233 22.21 14.19 23.96
C ARG A 233 21.37 15.31 24.59
N LYS A 234 21.51 16.54 24.08
CA LYS A 234 20.71 17.69 24.55
C LYS A 234 19.21 17.46 24.36
N SER A 235 18.81 16.94 23.20
CA SER A 235 17.41 16.66 22.91
C SER A 235 16.84 15.53 23.78
N ASN A 236 17.63 14.47 24.00
CA ASN A 236 17.24 13.35 24.87
C ASN A 236 17.09 13.80 26.33
N ASN A 237 18.00 14.64 26.83
CA ASN A 237 17.91 15.18 28.20
C ASN A 237 16.64 16.03 28.36
N ALA A 238 16.36 16.93 27.41
CA ALA A 238 15.16 17.75 27.45
C ALA A 238 13.87 16.90 27.41
N LEU A 239 13.86 15.82 26.63
CA LEU A 239 12.75 14.87 26.58
C LEU A 239 12.55 14.15 27.91
N LEU A 240 13.63 13.69 28.54
CA LEU A 240 13.61 13.02 29.84
C LEU A 240 13.13 13.95 30.96
N GLU A 241 13.64 15.18 31.00
CA GLU A 241 13.22 16.21 31.96
C GLU A 241 11.72 16.51 31.84
N TYR A 242 11.22 16.67 30.60
CA TYR A 242 9.80 16.85 30.35
C TYR A 242 8.96 15.64 30.79
N ALA A 243 9.43 14.42 30.47
CA ALA A 243 8.75 13.19 30.86
C ALA A 243 8.63 13.08 32.39
N ASN A 244 9.73 13.29 33.12
CA ASN A 244 9.76 13.19 34.58
C ASN A 244 8.86 14.25 35.24
N LYS A 245 8.76 15.45 34.66
CA LYS A 245 7.91 16.52 35.17
C LYS A 245 6.41 16.24 34.95
N MET A 246 6.05 15.74 33.77
CA MET A 246 4.63 15.61 33.37
C MET A 246 4.03 14.23 33.68
N TYR A 247 4.86 13.20 33.79
CA TYR A 247 4.46 11.80 34.01
C TYR A 247 5.38 11.14 35.06
N PRO A 248 5.37 11.63 36.32
CA PRO A 248 6.19 11.04 37.37
C PRO A 248 5.83 9.55 37.54
N ILE A 249 6.86 8.71 37.69
CA ILE A 249 6.67 7.31 38.06
C ILE A 249 6.38 7.33 39.57
N GLU A 250 5.18 6.88 39.95
CA GLU A 250 4.81 6.63 41.36
C GLU A 250 5.59 5.44 41.94
#